data_AF-A0A4S2KM18-F1
#
_entry.id   AF-A0A4S2KM18-F1
#
_cell.length_a   1.000
_cell.length_b   1.000
_cell.length_c   1.000
_cell.angle_alpha   90.00
_cell.angle_beta   90.00
_cell.angle_gamma   90.00
#
_symmetry.space_group_name_H-M   'P 1'
#
loop_
_entity.id
_entity.type
_entity.pdbx_description
1 polymer ?
#
loop_
_entity_poly.entity_id
_entity_poly.type
_entity_poly.pdbx_seq_one_letter_code
_entity_poly.pdbx_strand_id
1 'polypeptide(L)'
;METSALNLAHEKQRRAEALLREGKFEEAAKCHETVADLLTEAHAQLESSLIHVRASTLSPQNTSKFLTPTHSLVTLESLNLQRDYHKRQAAVVRMKQAQYEEYKTTLENHQKDLLNKHAARYSERDNADLRIDKFDGSLRQAIYKTIDEQDSLLTLIDIKLPPSAEEKSFKHPKDTGTVIEELKTVNSQLRSLVGSLLSQLEAKEEEVRQLTERLYAMSVNSNDGIRAEEHPLCLDPLPPLTPLEMPLFDFSSS
;
A
#
# COMPACT_ATOMS: atom_id res chain seq x y z
N MET A 1 -9.82 45.01 -4.20
CA MET A 1 -8.53 44.80 -3.49
C MET A 1 -7.90 43.56 -4.11
N GLU A 2 -6.94 43.76 -5.01
CA GLU A 2 -6.21 42.67 -5.66
C GLU A 2 -5.36 41.97 -4.60
N THR A 3 -5.80 40.81 -4.15
CA THR A 3 -4.97 39.93 -3.32
C THR A 3 -3.84 39.44 -4.22
N SER A 4 -2.62 39.95 -4.01
CA SER A 4 -1.42 39.46 -4.70
C SER A 4 -1.41 37.93 -4.71
N ALA A 5 -1.15 37.31 -5.86
CA ALA A 5 -1.19 35.83 -6.03
C ALA A 5 -0.40 35.09 -4.94
N LEU A 6 0.68 35.72 -4.45
CA LEU A 6 1.51 35.23 -3.35
C LEU A 6 0.79 35.19 -1.99
N ASN A 7 -0.04 36.20 -1.69
CA ASN A 7 -0.83 36.22 -0.46
C ASN A 7 -1.90 35.13 -0.46
N LEU A 8 -2.54 34.91 -1.61
CA LEU A 8 -3.52 33.84 -1.77
C LEU A 8 -2.86 32.45 -1.64
N ALA A 9 -1.64 32.29 -2.19
CA ALA A 9 -0.84 31.08 -2.03
C ALA A 9 -0.57 30.77 -0.54
N HIS A 10 -0.12 31.75 0.25
CA HIS A 10 0.11 31.54 1.67
C HIS A 10 -1.17 31.25 2.47
N GLU A 11 -2.30 31.86 2.11
CA GLU A 11 -3.59 31.52 2.70
C GLU A 11 -3.98 30.06 2.44
N LYS A 12 -3.84 29.61 1.19
CA LYS A 12 -4.11 28.23 0.80
C LYS A 12 -3.17 27.23 1.48
N GLN A 13 -1.90 27.60 1.69
CA GLN A 13 -0.97 26.79 2.47
C GLN A 13 -1.45 26.60 3.92
N ARG A 14 -1.80 27.68 4.62
CA ARG A 14 -2.33 27.59 5.99
C ARG A 14 -3.61 26.75 6.07
N ARG A 15 -4.47 26.89 5.06
CA ARG A 15 -5.69 26.06 4.93
C ARG A 15 -5.37 24.58 4.74
N ALA A 16 -4.37 24.24 3.91
CA ALA A 16 -3.92 22.87 3.72
C ALA A 16 -3.47 22.24 5.05
N GLU A 17 -2.69 22.98 5.85
CA GLU A 17 -2.23 22.53 7.17
C GLU A 17 -3.38 22.28 8.16
N ALA A 18 -4.43 23.10 8.11
CA ALA A 18 -5.64 22.88 8.91
C ALA A 18 -6.39 21.61 8.48
N LEU A 19 -6.54 21.38 7.17
CA LEU A 19 -7.19 20.20 6.62
C LEU A 19 -6.41 18.91 6.91
N LEU A 20 -5.08 18.96 6.94
CA LEU A 20 -4.24 17.83 7.35
C LEU A 20 -4.48 17.46 8.81
N ARG A 21 -4.66 18.44 9.70
CA ARG A 21 -5.00 18.18 11.12
C ARG A 21 -6.39 17.55 11.27
N GLU A 22 -7.32 17.86 10.37
CA GLU A 22 -8.67 17.26 10.33
C GLU A 22 -8.70 15.88 9.64
N GLY A 23 -7.59 15.40 9.07
CA GLY A 23 -7.53 14.14 8.31
C GLY A 23 -8.13 14.21 6.90
N LYS A 24 -8.43 15.41 6.40
CA LYS A 24 -8.97 15.64 5.05
C LYS A 24 -7.85 15.73 4.01
N PHE A 25 -7.23 14.59 3.70
CA PHE A 25 -6.06 14.53 2.82
C PHE A 25 -6.34 15.03 1.38
N GLU A 26 -7.51 14.67 0.81
CA GLU A 26 -7.89 15.07 -0.55
C GLU A 26 -7.97 16.59 -0.71
N GLU A 27 -8.65 17.27 0.22
CA GLU A 27 -8.78 18.74 0.19
C GLU A 27 -7.45 19.44 0.46
N ALA A 28 -6.61 18.87 1.33
CA ALA A 28 -5.27 19.38 1.61
C ALA A 28 -4.35 19.27 0.39
N ALA A 29 -4.39 18.14 -0.33
CA ALA A 29 -3.64 17.95 -1.58
C ALA A 29 -4.05 18.99 -2.63
N LYS A 30 -5.36 19.20 -2.83
CA LYS A 30 -5.88 20.23 -3.73
C LYS A 30 -5.41 21.62 -3.35
N CYS A 31 -5.37 21.95 -2.06
CA CYS A 31 -4.84 23.23 -1.61
C CYS A 31 -3.38 23.41 -2.03
N HIS A 32 -2.51 22.41 -1.85
CA HIS A 32 -1.12 22.49 -2.30
C HIS A 32 -0.97 22.57 -3.84
N GLU A 33 -1.85 21.93 -4.61
CA GLU A 33 -1.88 22.10 -6.07
C GLU A 33 -2.25 23.53 -6.47
N THR A 34 -3.31 24.08 -5.87
CA THR A 34 -3.70 25.47 -6.14
C THR A 34 -2.60 26.46 -5.78
N VAL A 35 -1.80 26.17 -4.74
CA VAL A 35 -0.62 26.98 -4.40
C VAL A 35 0.44 26.89 -5.51
N ALA A 36 0.72 25.70 -6.01
CA ALA A 36 1.67 25.53 -7.11
C ALA A 36 1.22 26.26 -8.39
N ASP A 37 -0.08 26.29 -8.67
CA ASP A 37 -0.64 27.01 -9.81
C ASP A 37 -0.49 28.54 -9.63
N LEU A 38 -0.82 29.07 -8.45
CA LEU A 38 -0.65 30.49 -8.13
C LEU A 38 0.81 30.93 -8.17
N LEU A 39 1.74 30.09 -7.72
CA LEU A 39 3.18 30.36 -7.81
C LEU A 39 3.67 30.31 -9.26
N THR A 40 3.06 29.49 -10.11
CA THR A 40 3.37 29.44 -11.55
C THR A 40 2.90 30.71 -12.25
N GLU A 41 1.72 31.22 -11.90
CA GLU A 41 1.22 32.50 -12.40
C GLU A 41 2.12 33.67 -11.95
N ALA A 42 2.47 33.72 -10.65
CA ALA A 42 3.37 34.74 -10.12
C ALA A 42 4.75 34.70 -10.77
N HIS A 43 5.29 33.50 -11.06
CA HIS A 43 6.54 33.35 -11.79
C HIS A 43 6.43 33.92 -13.21
N ALA A 44 5.38 33.60 -13.96
CA ALA A 44 5.16 34.10 -15.32
C ALA A 44 4.99 35.64 -15.37
N GLN A 45 4.29 36.21 -14.39
CA GLN A 45 4.15 37.67 -14.25
C GLN A 45 5.51 38.34 -13.97
N LEU A 46 6.32 37.76 -13.08
CA LEU A 46 7.64 38.30 -12.78
C LEU A 46 8.60 38.16 -13.97
N GLU A 47 8.58 37.02 -14.66
CA GLU A 47 9.42 36.76 -15.84
C GLU A 47 9.08 37.71 -17.00
N SER A 48 7.80 37.91 -17.29
CA SER A 48 7.37 38.89 -18.30
C SER A 48 7.76 40.33 -17.93
N SER A 49 7.66 40.70 -16.65
CA SER A 49 8.11 42.01 -16.16
C SER A 49 9.63 42.20 -16.33
N LEU A 50 10.43 41.16 -16.09
CA LEU A 50 11.88 41.19 -16.25
C LEU A 50 12.29 41.34 -17.72
N ILE A 51 11.59 40.66 -18.63
CA ILE A 51 11.80 40.79 -20.08
C ILE A 51 11.48 42.21 -20.54
N HIS A 52 10.37 42.79 -20.05
CA HIS A 52 9.99 44.17 -20.38
C HIS A 52 11.05 45.18 -19.93
N VAL A 53 11.57 45.04 -18.71
CA VAL A 53 12.66 45.89 -18.19
C VAL A 53 13.92 45.77 -19.07
N ARG A 54 14.32 44.57 -19.48
CA ARG A 54 15.46 44.37 -20.40
C ARG A 54 15.24 44.96 -21.80
N ALA A 55 14.01 44.99 -22.30
CA ALA A 55 13.70 45.62 -23.58
C ALA A 55 13.67 47.16 -23.48
N SER A 56 13.23 47.70 -22.34
CA SER A 56 13.11 49.15 -22.09
C SER A 56 14.44 49.83 -21.74
N THR A 57 15.51 49.10 -21.42
CA THR A 57 16.86 49.69 -21.19
C THR A 57 17.49 50.35 -22.42
N LEU A 58 16.82 50.33 -23.58
CA LEU A 58 17.19 51.10 -24.77
C LEU A 58 16.59 52.53 -24.80
N SER A 59 15.80 52.92 -23.79
CA SER A 59 15.23 54.28 -23.67
C SER A 59 15.78 55.01 -22.42
N PRO A 60 16.37 56.22 -22.54
CA PRO A 60 17.19 56.81 -21.45
C PRO A 60 16.42 57.43 -20.27
N GLN A 61 15.10 57.31 -20.19
CA GLN A 61 14.33 58.01 -19.16
C GLN A 61 13.25 57.13 -18.55
N ASN A 62 13.61 56.42 -17.47
CA ASN A 62 12.81 56.14 -16.27
C ASN A 62 13.38 54.91 -15.56
N THR A 63 14.40 55.12 -14.73
CA THR A 63 14.91 54.09 -13.83
C THR A 63 13.91 53.88 -12.70
N SER A 64 13.01 52.91 -12.87
CA SER A 64 12.18 52.39 -11.78
C SER A 64 13.10 51.86 -10.67
N LYS A 65 12.95 52.40 -9.45
CA LYS A 65 13.94 52.34 -8.37
C LYS A 65 13.98 51.03 -7.57
N PHE A 66 13.30 49.95 -7.96
CA PHE A 66 12.97 48.90 -6.98
C PHE A 66 13.45 47.47 -7.22
N LEU A 67 14.09 47.12 -8.33
CA LEU A 67 14.68 45.78 -8.47
C LEU A 67 15.99 45.85 -9.24
N THR A 68 17.10 45.49 -8.58
CA THR A 68 18.29 45.12 -9.34
C THR A 68 17.96 43.83 -10.12
N PRO A 69 18.50 43.66 -11.35
CA PRO A 69 18.30 42.43 -12.12
C PRO A 69 18.67 41.15 -11.35
N THR A 70 19.61 41.27 -10.40
CA THR A 70 20.01 40.18 -9.50
C THR A 70 18.89 39.79 -8.53
N HIS A 71 18.20 40.75 -7.90
CA HIS A 71 17.08 40.47 -7.01
C HIS A 71 15.89 39.83 -7.74
N SER A 72 15.63 40.22 -8.99
CA SER A 72 14.55 39.61 -9.79
C SER A 72 14.85 38.14 -10.12
N LEU A 73 16.10 37.80 -10.48
CA LEU A 73 16.50 36.43 -10.79
C LEU A 73 16.42 35.52 -9.55
N VAL A 74 16.91 36.01 -8.40
CA VAL A 74 16.80 35.29 -7.11
C VAL A 74 15.34 35.05 -6.73
N THR A 75 14.45 36.02 -7.00
CA THR A 75 13.02 35.88 -6.71
C THR A 75 12.37 34.81 -7.59
N LEU A 76 12.70 34.75 -8.89
CA LEU A 76 12.22 33.70 -9.80
C LEU A 76 12.65 32.30 -9.34
N GLU A 77 13.92 32.14 -8.97
CA GLU A 77 14.43 30.88 -8.43
C GLU A 77 13.72 30.47 -7.13
N SER A 78 13.52 31.42 -6.21
CA SER A 78 12.75 31.18 -4.97
C SER A 78 11.32 30.73 -5.25
N LEU A 79 10.62 31.37 -6.19
CA LEU A 79 9.25 30.96 -6.58
C LEU A 79 9.23 29.56 -7.19
N ASN A 80 10.24 29.23 -8.00
CA ASN A 80 10.39 27.91 -8.62
C ASN A 80 10.57 26.81 -7.55
N LEU A 81 11.43 27.05 -6.56
CA LEU A 81 11.65 26.14 -5.44
C LEU A 81 10.39 25.95 -4.57
N GLN A 82 9.66 27.03 -4.29
CA GLN A 82 8.40 26.96 -3.54
C GLN A 82 7.32 26.18 -4.30
N ARG A 83 7.21 26.38 -5.61
CA ARG A 83 6.28 25.62 -6.46
C ARG A 83 6.59 24.13 -6.40
N ASP A 84 7.86 23.77 -6.55
CA ASP A 84 8.30 22.38 -6.54
C ASP A 84 8.11 21.74 -5.16
N TYR A 85 8.31 22.50 -4.08
CA TYR A 85 7.94 22.09 -2.73
C TYR A 85 6.46 21.74 -2.64
N HIS A 86 5.56 22.61 -3.11
CA HIS A 86 4.12 22.35 -3.03
C HIS A 86 3.65 21.20 -3.93
N LYS A 87 4.29 20.99 -5.10
CA LYS A 87 4.05 19.80 -5.92
C LYS A 87 4.44 18.51 -5.18
N ARG A 88 5.62 18.49 -4.55
CA ARG A 88 6.06 17.35 -3.73
C ARG A 88 5.13 17.14 -2.53
N GLN A 89 4.73 18.22 -1.86
CA GLN A 89 3.84 18.16 -0.72
C GLN A 89 2.47 17.56 -1.11
N ALA A 90 1.89 17.98 -2.24
CA ALA A 90 0.66 17.38 -2.75
C ALA A 90 0.81 15.87 -3.01
N ALA A 91 1.94 15.44 -3.59
CA ALA A 91 2.23 14.02 -3.82
C ALA A 91 2.33 13.22 -2.50
N VAL A 92 3.04 13.76 -1.50
CA VAL A 92 3.16 13.13 -0.18
C VAL A 92 1.79 13.00 0.50
N VAL A 93 0.96 14.04 0.42
CA VAL A 93 -0.39 14.01 0.99
C VAL A 93 -1.27 12.96 0.32
N ARG A 94 -1.22 12.85 -1.02
CA ARG A 94 -1.93 11.78 -1.76
C ARG A 94 -1.43 10.38 -1.42
N MET A 95 -0.13 10.20 -1.23
CA MET A 95 0.42 8.92 -0.81
C MET A 95 -0.11 8.53 0.58
N LYS A 96 -0.15 9.48 1.53
CA LYS A 96 -0.75 9.26 2.85
C LYS A 96 -2.24 8.92 2.77
N GLN A 97 -2.98 9.58 1.88
CA GLN A 97 -4.39 9.27 1.62
C GLN A 97 -4.57 7.83 1.12
N ALA A 98 -3.82 7.44 0.10
CA ALA A 98 -3.90 6.10 -0.47
C ALA A 98 -3.57 5.01 0.58
N GLN A 99 -2.54 5.23 1.39
CA GLN A 99 -2.20 4.32 2.50
C GLN A 99 -3.33 4.20 3.52
N TYR A 100 -3.98 5.31 3.87
CA TYR A 100 -5.10 5.31 4.81
C TYR A 100 -6.34 4.60 4.23
N GLU A 101 -6.64 4.80 2.95
CA GLU A 101 -7.74 4.13 2.26
C GLU A 101 -7.48 2.62 2.13
N GLU A 102 -6.26 2.20 1.83
CA GLU A 102 -5.86 0.78 1.81
C GLU A 102 -6.01 0.13 3.19
N TYR A 103 -5.52 0.79 4.25
CA TYR A 103 -5.72 0.31 5.61
C TYR A 103 -7.21 0.19 5.99
N LYS A 104 -8.02 1.18 5.62
CA LYS A 104 -9.46 1.15 5.89
C LYS A 104 -10.15 0.00 5.15
N THR A 105 -9.84 -0.21 3.87
CA THR A 105 -10.44 -1.27 3.05
C THR A 105 -10.06 -2.67 3.53
N THR A 106 -8.80 -2.88 3.96
CA THR A 106 -8.38 -4.16 4.55
C THR A 106 -9.12 -4.47 5.86
N LEU A 107 -9.34 -3.47 6.71
CA LEU A 107 -10.13 -3.62 7.93
C LEU A 107 -11.61 -3.97 7.64
N GLU A 108 -12.23 -3.27 6.68
CA GLU A 108 -13.60 -3.55 6.25
C GLU A 108 -13.74 -4.95 5.64
N ASN A 109 -12.75 -5.39 4.86
CA ASN A 109 -12.71 -6.75 4.31
C ASN A 109 -12.60 -7.80 5.43
N HIS A 110 -11.74 -7.57 6.43
CA HIS A 110 -11.65 -8.45 7.58
C HIS A 110 -12.97 -8.54 8.36
N GLN A 111 -13.67 -7.42 8.53
CA GLN A 111 -14.98 -7.38 9.17
C GLN A 111 -16.04 -8.14 8.36
N LYS A 112 -16.06 -7.98 7.03
CA LYS A 112 -16.94 -8.75 6.14
C LYS A 112 -16.65 -10.25 6.20
N ASP A 113 -15.38 -10.64 6.25
CA ASP A 113 -14.98 -12.04 6.37
C ASP A 113 -15.45 -12.66 7.70
N LEU A 114 -15.39 -11.90 8.80
CA LEU A 114 -15.95 -12.34 10.08
C LEU A 114 -17.47 -12.53 10.01
N LEU A 115 -18.20 -11.55 9.45
CA LEU A 115 -19.64 -11.67 9.25
C LEU A 115 -20.00 -12.86 8.35
N ASN A 116 -19.25 -13.06 7.26
CA ASN A 116 -19.47 -14.15 6.33
C ASN A 116 -19.18 -15.52 6.98
N LYS A 117 -18.15 -15.63 7.82
CA LYS A 117 -17.90 -16.83 8.64
C LYS A 117 -19.06 -17.11 9.60
N HIS A 118 -19.64 -16.08 10.22
CA HIS A 118 -20.82 -16.24 11.07
C HIS A 118 -22.05 -16.69 10.28
N ALA A 119 -22.27 -16.14 9.08
CA ALA A 119 -23.35 -16.56 8.18
C ALA A 119 -23.16 -18.02 7.70
N ALA A 120 -21.94 -18.39 7.31
CA ALA A 120 -21.60 -19.75 6.90
C ALA A 120 -21.83 -20.79 8.02
N ARG A 121 -21.45 -20.47 9.27
CA ARG A 121 -21.73 -21.34 10.42
C ARG A 121 -23.23 -21.48 10.72
N TYR A 122 -24.04 -20.47 10.43
CA TYR A 122 -25.49 -20.55 10.56
C TYR A 122 -26.08 -21.49 9.50
N SER A 123 -25.67 -21.35 8.24
CA SER A 123 -26.10 -22.24 7.16
C SER A 123 -25.62 -23.69 7.32
N GLU A 124 -24.46 -23.92 7.93
CA GLU A 124 -23.93 -25.27 8.21
C GLU A 124 -24.69 -25.97 9.35
N ARG A 125 -25.17 -25.22 10.35
CA ARG A 125 -26.00 -25.74 11.43
C ARG A 125 -27.41 -26.11 10.94
N ASP A 126 -28.02 -25.30 10.07
CA ASP A 126 -29.31 -25.64 9.43
C ASP A 126 -29.19 -26.82 8.44
N ASN A 127 -28.03 -27.01 7.81
CA ASN A 127 -27.76 -28.16 6.94
C ASN A 127 -27.51 -29.47 7.71
N ALA A 128 -27.07 -29.41 8.97
CA ALA A 128 -26.90 -30.60 9.79
C ALA A 128 -28.26 -31.18 10.21
N ASP A 129 -29.23 -30.33 10.60
CA ASP A 129 -30.58 -30.74 10.99
C ASP A 129 -31.37 -31.34 9.81
N LEU A 130 -31.25 -30.75 8.61
CA LEU A 130 -31.85 -31.28 7.37
C LEU A 130 -31.18 -32.55 6.83
N ARG A 131 -29.93 -32.83 7.19
CA ARG A 131 -29.23 -34.04 6.75
C ARG A 131 -29.62 -35.28 7.55
N ILE A 132 -29.98 -35.11 8.84
CA ILE A 132 -30.45 -36.21 9.69
C ILE A 132 -31.81 -36.73 9.16
N ASP A 133 -32.72 -35.82 8.81
CA ASP A 133 -34.05 -36.17 8.29
C ASP A 133 -33.99 -36.81 6.88
N LYS A 134 -33.07 -36.36 6.03
CA LYS A 134 -32.84 -36.96 4.69
C LYS A 134 -32.18 -38.34 4.76
N PHE A 135 -31.26 -38.58 5.70
CA PHE A 135 -30.64 -39.89 5.86
C PHE A 135 -31.65 -40.92 6.40
N ASP A 136 -32.53 -40.51 7.31
CA ASP A 136 -33.59 -41.37 7.83
C ASP A 136 -34.63 -41.69 6.75
N GLY A 137 -35.05 -40.68 5.96
CA GLY A 137 -35.92 -40.90 4.79
C GLY A 137 -35.29 -41.78 3.70
N SER A 138 -34.01 -41.58 3.39
CA SER A 138 -33.30 -42.38 2.38
C SER A 138 -33.03 -43.81 2.84
N LEU A 139 -32.68 -44.02 4.11
CA LEU A 139 -32.46 -45.35 4.69
C LEU A 139 -33.78 -46.11 4.80
N ARG A 140 -34.83 -45.45 5.30
CA ARG A 140 -36.19 -46.00 5.35
C ARG A 140 -36.69 -46.41 3.97
N GLN A 141 -36.46 -45.58 2.95
CA GLN A 141 -36.84 -45.90 1.58
C GLN A 141 -36.02 -47.06 0.99
N ALA A 142 -34.73 -47.15 1.30
CA ALA A 142 -33.90 -48.28 0.91
C ALA A 142 -34.36 -49.59 1.59
N ILE A 143 -34.70 -49.55 2.89
CA ILE A 143 -35.21 -50.71 3.63
C ILE A 143 -36.54 -51.19 3.03
N TYR A 144 -37.51 -50.31 2.81
CA TYR A 144 -38.78 -50.70 2.19
C TYR A 144 -38.60 -51.23 0.77
N LYS A 145 -37.72 -50.61 -0.03
CA LYS A 145 -37.40 -51.11 -1.37
C LYS A 145 -36.74 -52.49 -1.34
N THR A 146 -35.84 -52.73 -0.39
CA THR A 146 -35.22 -54.05 -0.20
C THR A 146 -36.24 -55.10 0.28
N ILE A 147 -37.19 -54.73 1.14
CA ILE A 147 -38.28 -55.62 1.56
C ILE A 147 -39.17 -55.98 0.36
N ASP A 148 -39.63 -54.98 -0.41
CA ASP A 148 -40.45 -55.21 -1.60
C ASP A 148 -39.72 -56.06 -2.65
N GLU A 149 -38.43 -55.80 -2.87
CA GLU A 149 -37.60 -56.59 -3.79
C GLU A 149 -37.44 -58.03 -3.30
N GLN A 150 -37.22 -58.25 -2.00
CA GLN A 150 -37.10 -59.58 -1.43
C GLN A 150 -38.44 -60.34 -1.41
N ASP A 151 -39.56 -59.68 -1.17
CA ASP A 151 -40.89 -60.30 -1.24
C ASP A 151 -41.25 -60.68 -2.69
N SER A 152 -40.83 -59.87 -3.67
CA SER A 152 -40.91 -60.24 -5.09
C SER A 152 -40.05 -61.46 -5.42
N LEU A 153 -38.87 -61.57 -4.80
CA LEU A 153 -37.99 -62.74 -4.94
C LEU A 153 -38.52 -63.97 -4.21
N LEU A 154 -39.16 -63.83 -3.04
CA LEU A 154 -39.87 -64.90 -2.32
C LEU A 154 -40.99 -65.47 -3.18
N THR A 155 -41.74 -64.60 -3.86
CA THR A 155 -42.78 -65.00 -4.83
C THR A 155 -42.18 -65.77 -6.01
N LEU A 156 -40.95 -65.45 -6.41
CA LEU A 156 -40.23 -66.14 -7.49
C LEU A 156 -39.57 -67.46 -7.02
N ILE A 157 -39.17 -67.55 -5.75
CA ILE A 157 -38.58 -68.74 -5.10
C ILE A 157 -39.66 -69.77 -4.78
N ASP A 158 -40.85 -69.34 -4.33
CA ASP A 158 -42.02 -70.22 -4.16
C ASP A 158 -42.44 -70.92 -5.47
N ILE A 159 -42.06 -70.35 -6.62
CA ILE A 159 -42.32 -70.91 -7.95
C ILE A 159 -41.20 -71.85 -8.43
N LYS A 160 -39.99 -71.82 -7.85
CA LYS A 160 -38.78 -72.39 -8.50
C LYS A 160 -37.86 -73.28 -7.69
N LEU A 161 -38.18 -73.70 -6.46
CA LEU A 161 -37.33 -74.70 -5.80
C LEU A 161 -37.69 -76.14 -6.21
N PRO A 162 -36.79 -76.81 -6.93
CA PRO A 162 -36.07 -77.93 -6.32
C PRO A 162 -34.55 -77.63 -6.21
N PRO A 163 -33.83 -78.37 -5.35
CA PRO A 163 -32.58 -77.91 -4.77
C PRO A 163 -31.38 -78.34 -5.62
N SER A 164 -30.37 -77.47 -5.74
CA SER A 164 -28.94 -77.82 -5.62
C SER A 164 -28.02 -76.73 -6.20
N ALA A 165 -27.10 -76.28 -5.33
CA ALA A 165 -25.71 -75.91 -5.57
C ALA A 165 -25.33 -74.84 -6.63
N GLU A 166 -24.66 -73.77 -6.19
CA GLU A 166 -23.19 -73.62 -6.26
C GLU A 166 -22.79 -72.16 -5.96
N GLU A 167 -22.12 -71.95 -4.83
CA GLU A 167 -21.46 -70.68 -4.48
C GLU A 167 -20.20 -70.51 -5.35
N LYS A 168 -20.20 -69.51 -6.23
CA LYS A 168 -18.99 -69.04 -6.92
C LYS A 168 -18.39 -67.86 -6.18
N SER A 169 -17.24 -68.09 -5.55
CA SER A 169 -16.36 -67.08 -4.98
C SER A 169 -15.81 -66.14 -6.06
N PHE A 170 -16.23 -64.88 -6.06
CA PHE A 170 -15.67 -63.81 -6.90
C PHE A 170 -14.43 -63.19 -6.22
N LYS A 171 -13.36 -62.97 -6.99
CA LYS A 171 -12.11 -62.35 -6.52
C LYS A 171 -12.37 -60.90 -6.12
N HIS A 172 -12.07 -60.57 -4.86
CA HIS A 172 -12.29 -59.24 -4.29
C HIS A 172 -11.42 -58.16 -4.98
N PRO A 173 -11.99 -57.01 -5.38
CA PRO A 173 -11.23 -55.79 -5.66
C PRO A 173 -10.40 -55.38 -4.43
N LYS A 174 -9.25 -54.72 -4.63
CA LYS A 174 -8.33 -54.29 -3.56
C LYS A 174 -9.10 -53.79 -2.33
N ASP A 175 -8.75 -54.37 -1.18
CA ASP A 175 -9.40 -54.10 0.11
C ASP A 175 -9.45 -52.59 0.36
N THR A 176 -10.66 -52.08 0.60
CA THR A 176 -10.91 -50.66 0.82
C THR A 176 -10.13 -50.16 2.04
N GLY A 177 -9.81 -51.04 3.00
CA GLY A 177 -8.91 -50.76 4.12
C GLY A 177 -7.51 -50.35 3.67
N THR A 178 -6.91 -51.08 2.72
CA THR A 178 -5.59 -50.76 2.18
C THR A 178 -5.57 -49.41 1.48
N VAL A 179 -6.59 -49.11 0.68
CA VAL A 179 -6.70 -47.82 -0.02
C VAL A 179 -6.82 -46.66 0.98
N ILE A 180 -7.57 -46.85 2.05
CA ILE A 180 -7.74 -45.84 3.10
C ILE A 180 -6.42 -45.57 3.83
N GLU A 181 -5.64 -46.62 4.16
CA GLU A 181 -4.35 -46.47 4.83
C GLU A 181 -3.28 -45.81 3.95
N GLU A 182 -3.24 -46.14 2.65
CA GLU A 182 -2.40 -45.44 1.68
C GLU A 182 -2.77 -43.94 1.60
N LEU A 183 -4.08 -43.63 1.52
CA LEU A 183 -4.56 -42.25 1.44
C LEU A 183 -4.31 -41.46 2.73
N LYS A 184 -4.38 -42.10 3.90
CA LYS A 184 -4.01 -41.50 5.19
C LYS A 184 -2.52 -41.17 5.23
N THR A 185 -1.69 -42.09 4.76
CA THR A 185 -0.23 -41.92 4.72
C THR A 185 0.15 -40.75 3.82
N VAL A 186 -0.41 -40.69 2.61
CA VAL A 186 -0.18 -39.57 1.67
C VAL A 186 -0.68 -38.24 2.24
N ASN A 187 -1.86 -38.22 2.87
CA ASN A 187 -2.35 -37.01 3.53
C ASN A 187 -1.45 -36.55 4.68
N SER A 188 -0.89 -37.48 5.45
CA SER A 188 0.06 -37.16 6.52
C SER A 188 1.34 -36.54 5.95
N GLN A 189 1.87 -37.12 4.85
CA GLN A 189 3.04 -36.58 4.15
C GLN A 189 2.77 -35.18 3.58
N LEU A 190 1.60 -34.97 2.97
CA LEU A 190 1.21 -33.67 2.43
C LEU A 190 1.11 -32.60 3.53
N ARG A 191 0.48 -32.93 4.67
CA ARG A 191 0.43 -32.04 5.83
C ARG A 191 1.82 -31.70 6.36
N SER A 192 2.72 -32.68 6.42
CA SER A 192 4.11 -32.46 6.84
C SER A 192 4.85 -31.54 5.87
N LEU A 193 4.67 -31.72 4.55
CA LEU A 193 5.29 -30.88 3.54
C LEU A 193 4.76 -29.44 3.60
N VAL A 194 3.43 -29.28 3.72
CA VAL A 194 2.81 -27.96 3.88
C VAL A 194 3.35 -27.28 5.14
N GLY A 195 3.47 -28.00 6.25
CA GLY A 195 4.08 -27.46 7.48
C GLY A 195 5.52 -26.99 7.24
N SER A 196 6.35 -27.80 6.57
CA SER A 196 7.72 -27.40 6.22
C SER A 196 7.77 -26.16 5.33
N LEU A 197 6.89 -26.06 4.34
CA LEU A 197 6.85 -24.90 3.45
C LEU A 197 6.41 -23.63 4.18
N LEU A 198 5.46 -23.73 5.10
CA LEU A 198 5.04 -22.62 5.95
C LEU A 198 6.18 -22.15 6.86
N SER A 199 6.91 -23.07 7.50
CA SER A 199 8.09 -22.71 8.30
C SER A 199 9.21 -22.07 7.46
N GLN A 200 9.41 -22.54 6.23
CA GLN A 200 10.37 -21.91 5.31
C GLN A 200 9.91 -20.51 4.89
N LEU A 201 8.62 -20.31 4.65
CA LEU A 201 8.06 -18.99 4.33
C LEU A 201 8.24 -18.02 5.50
N GLU A 202 7.90 -18.43 6.71
CA GLU A 202 8.08 -17.63 7.93
C GLU A 202 9.55 -17.22 8.13
N ALA A 203 10.48 -18.16 7.96
CA ALA A 203 11.92 -17.87 8.04
C ALA A 203 12.36 -16.84 6.98
N LYS A 204 11.82 -16.92 5.75
CA LYS A 204 12.14 -15.96 4.68
C LYS A 204 11.51 -14.60 4.91
N GLU A 205 10.29 -14.53 5.44
CA GLU A 205 9.66 -13.28 5.85
C GLU A 205 10.44 -12.58 6.96
N GLU A 206 10.98 -13.34 7.91
CA GLU A 206 11.86 -12.82 8.97
C GLU A 206 13.18 -12.29 8.41
N GLU A 207 13.83 -13.01 7.49
CA GLU A 207 15.02 -12.53 6.78
C GLU A 207 14.74 -11.21 6.05
N VAL A 208 13.62 -11.11 5.34
CA VAL A 208 13.21 -9.88 4.63
C VAL A 208 12.97 -8.74 5.62
N ARG A 209 12.32 -9.01 6.76
CA ARG A 209 12.11 -8.01 7.81
C ARG A 209 13.42 -7.47 8.33
N GLN A 210 14.37 -8.35 8.66
CA GLN A 210 15.71 -7.97 9.13
C GLN A 210 16.50 -7.17 8.08
N LEU A 211 16.43 -7.58 6.81
CA LEU A 211 17.09 -6.84 5.72
C LEU A 211 16.46 -5.45 5.52
N THR A 212 15.14 -5.36 5.62
CA THR A 212 14.41 -4.08 5.53
C THR A 212 14.77 -3.16 6.70
N GLU A 213 14.86 -3.71 7.91
CA GLU A 213 15.31 -2.96 9.10
C GLU A 213 16.76 -2.48 8.94
N ARG A 214 17.67 -3.32 8.45
CA ARG A 214 19.06 -2.92 8.16
C ARG A 214 19.14 -1.83 7.09
N LEU A 215 18.36 -1.92 6.01
CA LEU A 215 18.27 -0.88 5.00
C LEU A 215 17.72 0.42 5.57
N TYR A 216 16.71 0.34 6.44
CA TYR A 216 16.18 1.50 7.15
C TYR A 216 17.24 2.11 8.07
N ALA A 217 17.92 1.31 8.89
CA ALA A 217 19.00 1.79 9.76
C ALA A 217 20.15 2.43 8.97
N MET A 218 20.56 1.84 7.85
CA MET A 218 21.59 2.43 6.97
C MET A 218 21.11 3.72 6.28
N SER A 219 19.83 3.78 5.88
CA SER A 219 19.18 4.96 5.31
C SER A 219 19.06 6.10 6.32
N VAL A 220 18.69 5.79 7.57
CA VAL A 220 18.62 6.74 8.68
C VAL A 220 20.01 7.24 9.04
N ASN A 221 21.01 6.35 9.14
CA ASN A 221 22.40 6.73 9.38
C ASN A 221 23.00 7.57 8.23
N SER A 222 22.52 7.40 6.99
CA SER A 222 22.91 8.24 5.85
C SER A 222 22.18 9.60 5.82
N ASN A 223 21.02 9.70 6.47
CA ASN A 223 20.27 10.94 6.64
C ASN A 223 20.69 11.76 7.87
N ASP A 224 21.42 11.17 8.82
CA ASP A 224 21.98 11.87 9.99
C ASP A 224 23.09 12.88 9.62
N GLY A 225 23.53 12.91 8.35
CA GLY A 225 24.38 14.00 7.84
C GLY A 225 23.60 15.27 7.46
N ILE A 226 22.27 15.23 7.37
CA ILE A 226 21.47 16.30 6.79
C ILE A 226 20.11 16.45 7.50
N ARG A 227 20.09 16.78 8.80
CA ARG A 227 19.35 17.95 9.35
C ARG A 227 19.14 17.88 10.87
N ALA A 228 19.64 18.94 11.49
CA ALA A 228 19.15 19.61 12.70
C ALA A 228 19.26 18.84 14.03
N GLU A 229 20.18 19.25 14.90
CA GLU A 229 19.88 20.19 16.00
C GLU A 229 21.14 20.54 16.81
N GLU A 230 20.99 21.59 17.60
CA GLU A 230 21.95 22.43 18.31
C GLU A 230 22.80 21.79 19.47
N HIS A 231 24.10 22.18 19.54
CA HIS A 231 25.11 22.16 20.66
C HIS A 231 25.77 20.82 21.14
N PRO A 232 27.03 20.76 21.65
CA PRO A 232 28.13 21.74 21.76
C PRO A 232 29.50 21.14 21.34
N LEU A 233 29.98 21.37 20.11
CA LEU A 233 31.41 21.21 19.82
C LEU A 233 32.00 22.61 19.69
N CYS A 234 32.50 23.12 20.83
CA CYS A 234 33.44 24.22 20.84
C CYS A 234 34.71 23.73 20.13
N LEU A 235 34.73 23.86 18.81
CA LEU A 235 35.99 23.96 18.10
C LEU A 235 36.50 25.36 18.40
N ASP A 236 37.70 25.42 18.98
CA ASP A 236 38.37 26.69 19.26
C ASP A 236 38.34 27.56 18.00
N PRO A 237 37.99 28.86 18.11
CA PRO A 237 37.99 29.77 16.98
C PRO A 237 39.39 29.74 16.34
N LEU A 238 39.45 29.35 15.07
CA LEU A 238 40.71 29.40 14.32
C LEU A 238 41.27 30.83 14.40
N PRO A 239 42.58 30.98 14.64
CA PRO A 239 43.19 32.30 14.74
C PRO A 239 42.90 33.10 13.46
N PRO A 240 42.58 34.40 13.56
CA PRO A 240 42.27 35.21 12.40
C PRO A 240 43.45 35.16 11.45
N LEU A 241 43.22 34.56 10.27
CA LEU A 241 44.23 34.48 9.23
C LEU A 241 44.64 35.91 8.87
N THR A 242 45.94 36.16 8.88
CA THR A 242 46.52 37.42 8.41
C THR A 242 45.95 37.72 7.02
N PRO A 243 45.44 38.94 6.77
CA PRO A 243 44.91 39.31 5.46
C PRO A 243 45.93 38.96 4.38
N LEU A 244 45.49 38.18 3.40
CA LEU A 244 46.33 37.82 2.26
C LEU A 244 46.47 39.09 1.41
N GLU A 245 47.56 39.83 1.59
CA GLU A 245 47.88 40.96 0.70
C GLU A 245 48.11 40.40 -0.71
N MET A 246 47.21 40.75 -1.62
CA MET A 246 47.43 40.48 -3.03
C MET A 246 48.65 41.29 -3.50
N PRO A 247 49.56 40.69 -4.29
CA PRO A 247 50.64 41.44 -4.90
C PRO A 247 50.06 42.63 -5.68
N LEU A 248 50.63 43.82 -5.50
CA LEU A 248 50.35 44.95 -6.37
C LEU A 248 50.93 44.61 -7.74
N PHE A 249 50.08 44.14 -8.64
CA PHE A 249 50.42 44.00 -10.04
C PHE A 249 50.39 45.37 -10.69
N ASP A 250 51.57 45.92 -10.99
CA ASP A 250 51.71 47.11 -11.80
C ASP A 250 51.34 46.78 -13.25
N PHE A 251 50.07 47.01 -13.61
CA PHE A 251 49.60 46.94 -15.00
C PHE A 251 49.92 48.21 -15.82
N SER A 252 50.77 49.09 -15.30
CA SER A 252 51.29 50.23 -16.05
C SER A 252 52.74 49.99 -16.46
N SER A 253 52.94 49.10 -17.43
CA SER A 253 54.12 49.12 -18.28
C SER A 253 53.67 49.16 -19.73
N SER A 254 54.07 50.26 -20.37
CA SER A 254 53.93 50.67 -21.77
C SER A 254 53.81 49.57 -22.82
#